data_AF-A0A2T6ZT21-F1
#
_entry.id   AF-A0A2T6ZT21-F1
#
_cell.length_a   1.000
_cell.length_b   1.000
_cell.length_c   1.000
_cell.angle_alpha   90.00
_cell.angle_beta   90.00
_cell.angle_gamma   90.00
#
_symmetry.space_group_name_H-M   'P 1'
#
loop_
_entity.id
_entity.type
_entity.pdbx_description
1 polymer ?
#
loop_
_entity_poly.entity_id
_entity_poly.type
_entity_poly.pdbx_seq_one_letter_code
_entity_poly.pdbx_strand_id
1 'polypeptide(L)'
;MPIHRLPLRGMGIRTKTLGHPLRSHGSLAETLRGGDRFFDAILMTTSPIGPGTSKSMKHYAKGSLEKALNTEALEIKTVKKHLYIGNPKGLDLVGVFQRLETLIAEQKEITSLHGKISDQSEEISKQRQILDLTDASQEDRLRTLLDSKESYLDLRDRFVSIFKRDKLHNATRRDHLIIAQGNAIAHGGDITSDKFLYFTRRRTDPAAFKKLYGVLPDQLMCSEYGKTITLLNTHAGVVASDFTKTTSKKFSADFANFLMALKEAGYTGGYLDAASKSEVAIAHERFMNCLGTEVETSPPATTKPVKKTSPKPVESTKTCQSPEAPPKPSP
;
A
#
# COMPACT_ATOMS: atom_id res chain seq x y z
N MET A 1 -13.39 25.13 27.88
CA MET A 1 -13.18 26.54 28.29
C MET A 1 -11.79 26.65 28.89
N PRO A 2 -10.88 27.37 28.21
CA PRO A 2 -10.57 28.74 28.65
C PRO A 2 -10.62 29.74 27.48
N ILE A 3 -11.06 30.96 27.78
CA ILE A 3 -11.16 32.08 26.83
C ILE A 3 -9.90 32.93 27.02
N HIS A 4 -9.00 32.93 26.04
CA HIS A 4 -7.91 33.88 25.97
C HIS A 4 -8.43 35.24 25.46
N ARG A 5 -8.35 36.26 26.31
CA ARG A 5 -8.47 37.67 25.91
C ARG A 5 -7.20 38.09 25.17
N LEU A 6 -7.34 38.54 23.94
CA LEU A 6 -6.32 39.30 23.22
C LEU A 6 -6.59 40.82 23.36
N PRO A 7 -5.54 41.66 23.39
CA PRO A 7 -5.69 43.07 23.66
C PRO A 7 -6.23 43.83 22.44
N LEU A 8 -7.14 44.77 22.71
CA LEU A 8 -7.57 45.81 21.79
C LEU A 8 -6.37 46.71 21.45
N ARG A 9 -5.72 46.46 20.30
CA ARG A 9 -4.78 47.39 19.70
C ARG A 9 -5.55 48.58 19.13
N GLY A 10 -5.27 49.77 19.64
CA GLY A 10 -5.81 51.02 19.12
C GLY A 10 -5.42 51.23 17.65
N MET A 11 -6.43 51.39 16.79
CA MET A 11 -6.26 51.89 15.43
C MET A 11 -6.11 53.41 15.49
N GLY A 12 -4.87 53.88 15.40
CA GLY A 12 -4.57 55.28 15.11
C GLY A 12 -4.95 55.60 13.67
N ILE A 13 -5.68 56.70 13.47
CA ILE A 13 -6.01 57.25 12.17
C ILE A 13 -4.73 57.79 11.51
N ARG A 14 -4.33 57.23 10.37
CA ARG A 14 -3.30 57.81 9.48
C ARG A 14 -3.99 58.55 8.35
N THR A 15 -4.00 59.88 8.39
CA THR A 15 -4.15 60.69 7.18
C THR A 15 -2.80 60.69 6.46
N LYS A 16 -2.67 59.93 5.37
CA LYS A 16 -1.53 60.09 4.45
C LYS A 16 -1.92 61.11 3.39
N THR A 17 -1.49 62.36 3.60
CA THR A 17 -1.32 63.30 2.50
C THR A 17 0.00 62.91 1.83
N LEU A 18 -0.04 62.25 0.67
CA LEU A 18 1.13 62.04 -0.17
C LEU A 18 1.41 63.34 -0.95
N GLY A 19 1.85 64.36 -0.22
CA GLY A 19 2.74 65.35 -0.82
C GLY A 19 4.14 64.80 -0.64
N HIS A 20 4.96 64.80 -1.69
CA HIS A 20 6.40 64.72 -1.52
C HIS A 20 6.91 66.15 -1.28
N PRO A 21 7.24 66.58 -0.04
CA PRO A 21 8.24 67.60 0.11
C PRO A 21 9.60 66.94 -0.07
N LEU A 22 10.36 67.37 -1.06
CA LEU A 22 11.81 67.26 -1.02
C LEU A 22 12.30 67.82 0.33
N ARG A 23 12.79 66.93 1.20
CA ARG A 23 13.55 67.15 2.45
C ARG A 23 13.21 68.40 3.29
N SER A 24 12.60 68.20 4.47
CA SER A 24 13.21 68.61 5.75
C SER A 24 12.40 68.03 6.94
N HIS A 25 13.11 67.64 8.00
CA HIS A 25 12.53 67.26 9.28
C HIS A 25 12.02 68.53 10.00
N GLY A 26 10.70 68.72 10.05
CA GLY A 26 10.05 69.78 10.81
C GLY A 26 8.66 69.35 11.25
N SER A 27 8.23 69.83 12.42
CA SER A 27 6.87 69.61 12.94
C SER A 27 5.83 70.06 11.92
N LEU A 28 4.74 69.29 11.76
CA LEU A 28 3.65 69.55 10.81
C LEU A 28 3.04 70.96 10.97
N ALA A 29 3.19 71.57 12.14
CA ALA A 29 2.78 72.94 12.43
C ALA A 29 3.76 74.03 11.91
N GLU A 30 5.05 73.73 11.79
CA GLU A 30 6.05 74.64 11.20
C GLU A 30 6.06 74.56 9.68
N THR A 31 5.76 73.38 9.12
CA THR A 31 5.68 73.18 7.68
C THR A 31 4.51 73.95 7.05
N LEU A 32 3.60 74.60 7.77
CA LEU A 32 2.45 75.32 7.20
C LEU A 32 2.62 76.85 7.09
N ARG A 33 3.76 77.42 7.52
CA ARG A 33 3.84 78.86 7.80
C ARG A 33 4.66 79.74 6.81
N GLY A 34 5.13 79.21 5.68
CA GLY A 34 5.87 80.03 4.69
C GLY A 34 5.82 79.51 3.26
N GLY A 35 5.69 80.44 2.30
CA GLY A 35 5.80 80.22 0.86
C GLY A 35 4.50 79.75 0.19
N ASP A 36 4.11 80.44 -0.88
CA ASP A 36 2.97 80.12 -1.74
C ASP A 36 3.15 78.72 -2.33
N ARG A 37 2.47 77.75 -1.73
CA ARG A 37 2.59 76.33 -2.06
C ARG A 37 1.30 75.86 -2.68
N PHE A 38 1.38 75.56 -3.97
CA PHE A 38 0.37 74.82 -4.70
C PHE A 38 0.45 73.35 -4.28
N PHE A 39 -0.71 72.73 -4.06
CA PHE A 39 -0.76 71.30 -3.78
C PHE A 39 -0.79 70.56 -5.12
N ASP A 40 0.23 69.75 -5.38
CA ASP A 40 0.27 68.95 -6.63
C ASP A 40 -0.90 67.95 -6.72
N ALA A 41 -1.42 67.45 -5.61
CA ALA A 41 -2.55 66.51 -5.61
C ALA A 41 -3.48 66.79 -4.43
N ILE A 42 -4.77 66.95 -4.73
CA ILE A 42 -5.83 67.10 -3.74
C ILE A 42 -6.79 65.93 -3.92
N LEU A 43 -6.98 65.13 -2.87
CA LEU A 43 -7.93 64.03 -2.86
C LEU A 43 -8.73 64.06 -1.56
N MET A 44 -10.04 64.28 -1.67
CA MET A 44 -10.97 64.19 -0.55
C MET A 44 -11.63 62.82 -0.52
N THR A 45 -11.60 62.19 0.65
CA THR A 45 -12.31 60.95 0.93
C THR A 45 -13.24 61.16 2.12
N THR A 46 -14.39 60.49 2.12
CA THR A 46 -15.30 60.48 3.26
C THR A 46 -14.76 59.50 4.31
N SER A 47 -14.37 60.00 5.48
CA SER A 47 -13.99 59.16 6.63
C SER A 47 -14.74 59.62 7.88
N PRO A 48 -15.22 58.71 8.74
CA PRO A 48 -15.84 59.07 10.01
C PRO A 48 -14.79 59.75 10.91
N ILE A 49 -15.11 60.96 11.38
CA ILE A 49 -14.24 61.72 12.29
C ILE A 49 -14.49 61.21 13.71
N GLY A 50 -13.43 60.82 14.41
CA GLY A 50 -13.52 60.40 15.81
C GLY A 50 -14.09 61.52 16.72
N PRO A 51 -14.76 61.17 17.82
CA PRO A 51 -15.35 62.15 18.72
C PRO A 51 -14.23 62.90 19.47
N GLY A 52 -13.91 64.12 19.03
CA GLY A 52 -12.97 64.99 19.76
C GLY A 52 -12.27 66.10 18.97
N THR A 53 -12.16 65.99 17.63
CA THR A 53 -11.36 66.94 16.82
C THR A 53 -12.14 67.67 15.71
N SER A 54 -13.48 67.59 15.74
CA SER A 54 -14.31 67.98 14.59
C SER A 54 -14.29 69.48 14.23
N LYS A 55 -14.22 70.42 15.18
CA LYS A 55 -14.45 71.85 14.87
C LYS A 55 -13.26 72.51 14.16
N SER A 56 -12.04 72.32 14.66
CA SER A 56 -10.84 72.88 14.03
C SER A 56 -10.56 72.23 12.67
N MET A 57 -10.73 70.91 12.55
CA MET A 57 -10.56 70.20 11.28
C MET A 57 -11.53 70.66 10.20
N LYS A 58 -12.80 70.91 10.55
CA LYS A 58 -13.79 71.47 9.62
C LYS A 58 -13.39 72.86 9.12
N HIS A 59 -12.89 73.72 10.01
CA HIS A 59 -12.45 75.08 9.64
C HIS A 59 -11.28 75.05 8.66
N TYR A 60 -10.24 74.25 8.93
CA TYR A 60 -9.09 74.13 8.03
C TYR A 60 -9.46 73.46 6.70
N ALA A 61 -10.27 72.40 6.71
CA ALA A 61 -10.73 71.75 5.48
C ALA A 61 -11.53 72.70 4.59
N LYS A 62 -12.39 73.53 5.19
CA LYS A 62 -13.15 74.56 4.46
C LYS A 62 -12.23 75.57 3.79
N GLY A 63 -11.26 76.14 4.52
CA GLY A 63 -10.33 77.12 3.97
C GLY A 63 -9.44 76.55 2.85
N SER A 64 -8.98 75.31 2.99
CA SER A 64 -8.22 74.63 1.93
C SER A 64 -9.06 74.32 0.69
N LEU A 65 -10.33 73.94 0.88
CA LEU A 65 -11.26 73.69 -0.23
C LEU A 65 -11.59 74.98 -0.98
N GLU A 66 -11.84 76.07 -0.27
CA GLU A 66 -12.07 77.39 -0.87
C GLU A 66 -10.86 77.87 -1.68
N LYS A 67 -9.64 77.67 -1.18
CA LYS A 67 -8.42 77.98 -1.94
C LYS A 67 -8.32 77.12 -3.21
N ALA A 68 -8.56 75.81 -3.09
CA ALA A 68 -8.50 74.87 -4.21
C ALA A 68 -9.53 75.21 -5.30
N LEU A 69 -10.77 75.52 -4.92
CA LEU A 69 -11.85 75.94 -5.84
C LEU A 69 -11.50 77.21 -6.64
N ASN A 70 -10.67 78.09 -6.08
CA ASN A 70 -10.26 79.33 -6.74
C ASN A 70 -9.06 79.16 -7.69
N THR A 71 -8.25 78.11 -7.54
CA THR A 71 -7.01 77.90 -8.32
C THR A 71 -7.06 76.74 -9.30
N GLU A 72 -7.82 75.67 -9.03
CA GLU A 72 -7.80 74.45 -9.83
C GLU A 72 -9.22 73.87 -10.01
N ALA A 73 -9.49 73.28 -11.18
CA ALA A 73 -10.75 72.59 -11.43
C ALA A 73 -10.79 71.27 -10.63
N LEU A 74 -11.69 71.20 -9.65
CA LEU A 74 -11.98 69.95 -8.94
C LEU A 74 -12.95 69.11 -9.75
N GLU A 75 -12.62 67.84 -9.89
CA GLU A 75 -13.44 66.85 -10.58
C GLU A 75 -14.00 65.84 -9.58
N ILE A 76 -15.18 65.33 -9.90
CA ILE A 76 -15.85 64.29 -9.12
C ILE A 76 -15.76 62.99 -9.91
N LYS A 77 -15.14 61.97 -9.34
CA LYS A 77 -14.99 60.65 -9.96
C LYS A 77 -15.57 59.58 -9.04
N THR A 78 -16.49 58.79 -9.57
CA THR A 78 -16.98 57.60 -8.87
C THR A 78 -16.14 56.41 -9.28
N VAL A 79 -15.55 55.70 -8.31
CA VAL A 79 -14.76 54.50 -8.59
C VAL A 79 -15.13 53.40 -7.60
N LYS A 80 -15.51 52.22 -8.10
CA LYS A 80 -16.02 51.09 -7.28
C LYS A 80 -17.10 51.52 -6.26
N LYS A 81 -18.07 52.33 -6.69
CA LYS A 81 -19.18 52.88 -5.87
C LYS A 81 -18.77 53.88 -4.78
N HIS A 82 -17.50 54.32 -4.73
CA HIS A 82 -17.03 55.37 -3.84
C HIS A 82 -16.84 56.67 -4.61
N LEU A 83 -17.28 57.79 -4.03
CA LEU A 83 -17.15 59.12 -4.61
C LEU A 83 -15.82 59.74 -4.17
N TYR A 84 -15.04 60.19 -5.13
CA TYR A 84 -13.78 60.91 -4.90
C TYR A 84 -13.88 62.29 -5.51
N ILE A 85 -13.39 63.30 -4.79
CA ILE A 85 -13.33 64.67 -5.26
C ILE A 85 -11.87 65.12 -5.19
N GLY A 86 -11.34 65.62 -6.30
CA GLY A 86 -9.94 66.00 -6.36
C GLY A 86 -9.56 66.67 -7.67
N ASN A 87 -8.35 67.22 -7.70
CA ASN A 87 -7.74 67.64 -8.97
C ASN A 87 -7.30 66.40 -9.77
N PRO A 88 -7.00 66.51 -11.08
CA PRO A 88 -6.66 65.35 -11.93
C PRO A 88 -5.55 64.45 -11.37
N LYS A 89 -4.48 65.05 -10.81
CA LYS A 89 -3.38 64.31 -10.16
C LYS A 89 -3.84 63.54 -8.92
N GLY A 90 -4.72 64.11 -8.09
CA GLY A 90 -5.31 63.45 -6.93
C GLY A 90 -6.25 62.30 -7.31
N LEU A 91 -7.01 62.45 -8.39
CA LEU A 91 -7.88 61.39 -8.90
C LEU A 91 -7.11 60.24 -9.56
N ASP A 92 -5.92 60.47 -10.11
CA ASP A 92 -5.07 59.40 -10.64
C ASP A 92 -4.53 58.47 -9.53
N LEU A 93 -4.24 59.04 -8.34
CA LEU A 93 -3.86 58.26 -7.16
C LEU A 93 -4.94 57.26 -6.74
N VAL A 94 -6.23 57.57 -6.94
CA VAL A 94 -7.33 56.63 -6.66
C VAL A 94 -7.18 55.36 -7.50
N GLY A 95 -6.79 55.49 -8.76
CA GLY A 95 -6.52 54.35 -9.64
C GLY A 95 -5.36 53.50 -9.14
N VAL A 96 -4.30 54.13 -8.63
CA VAL A 96 -3.15 53.44 -8.01
C VAL A 96 -3.57 52.67 -6.77
N PHE A 97 -4.35 53.28 -5.86
CA PHE A 97 -4.81 52.60 -4.65
C PHE A 97 -5.67 51.38 -4.94
N GLN A 98 -6.54 51.45 -5.96
CA GLN A 98 -7.36 50.30 -6.33
C GLN A 98 -6.57 49.16 -6.93
N ARG A 99 -5.56 49.47 -7.76
CA ARG A 99 -4.61 48.47 -8.24
C ARG A 99 -3.88 47.83 -7.06
N LEU A 100 -3.43 48.63 -6.10
CA LEU A 100 -2.75 48.13 -4.91
C LEU A 100 -3.64 47.21 -4.05
N GLU A 101 -4.90 47.57 -3.82
CA GLU A 101 -5.85 46.73 -3.08
C GLU A 101 -6.09 45.38 -3.80
N THR A 102 -6.19 45.42 -5.13
CA THR A 102 -6.38 44.22 -5.95
C THR A 102 -5.15 43.32 -5.86
N LEU A 103 -3.94 43.88 -6.00
CA LEU A 103 -2.68 43.15 -5.86
C LEU A 103 -2.51 42.55 -4.45
N ILE A 104 -2.92 43.26 -3.40
CA ILE A 104 -2.89 42.73 -2.02
C ILE A 104 -3.85 41.54 -1.87
N ALA A 105 -5.02 41.60 -2.49
CA ALA A 105 -5.98 40.49 -2.46
C ALA A 105 -5.43 39.26 -3.20
N GLU A 106 -4.90 39.46 -4.41
CA GLU A 106 -4.26 38.40 -5.21
C GLU A 106 -3.08 37.77 -4.46
N GLN A 107 -2.24 38.59 -3.81
CA GLN A 107 -1.11 38.08 -3.03
C GLN A 107 -1.55 37.17 -1.88
N LYS A 108 -2.67 37.48 -1.21
CA LYS A 108 -3.21 36.62 -0.15
C LYS A 108 -3.70 35.28 -0.70
N GLU A 109 -4.31 35.30 -1.88
CA GLU A 109 -4.76 34.08 -2.55
C GLU A 109 -3.57 33.19 -2.95
N ILE A 110 -2.52 33.78 -3.54
CA ILE A 110 -1.27 33.08 -3.87
C ILE A 110 -0.67 32.43 -2.63
N THR A 111 -0.58 33.15 -1.51
CA THR A 111 -0.04 32.60 -0.26
C THR A 111 -0.91 31.46 0.27
N SER A 112 -2.23 31.56 0.15
CA SER A 112 -3.14 30.48 0.55
C SER A 112 -2.99 29.23 -0.33
N LEU A 113 -2.88 29.41 -1.65
CA LEU A 113 -2.66 28.31 -2.60
C LEU A 113 -1.29 27.65 -2.37
N HIS A 114 -0.26 28.44 -2.08
CA HIS A 114 1.07 27.91 -1.78
C HIS A 114 1.07 27.01 -0.53
N GLY A 115 0.32 27.39 0.51
CA GLY A 115 0.11 26.54 1.68
C GLY A 115 -0.53 25.19 1.33
N LYS A 116 -1.62 25.22 0.54
CA LYS A 116 -2.30 23.99 0.08
C LYS A 116 -1.38 23.08 -0.75
N ILE A 117 -0.56 23.66 -1.63
CA ILE A 117 0.42 22.90 -2.43
C ILE A 117 1.48 22.25 -1.53
N SER A 118 1.95 22.96 -0.51
CA SER A 118 2.90 22.43 0.47
C SER A 118 2.31 21.23 1.22
N ASP A 119 1.07 21.35 1.72
CA ASP A 119 0.39 20.27 2.43
C ASP A 119 0.18 19.03 1.53
N GLN A 120 -0.25 19.25 0.29
CA GLN A 120 -0.43 18.17 -0.70
C GLN A 120 0.90 17.51 -1.08
N SER A 121 1.99 18.28 -1.20
CA SER A 121 3.31 17.73 -1.49
C SER A 121 3.81 16.82 -0.37
N GLU A 122 3.53 17.15 0.89
CA GLU A 122 3.87 16.31 2.04
C GLU A 122 3.08 14.99 2.02
N GLU A 123 1.79 15.06 1.71
CA GLU A 123 0.92 13.87 1.61
C GLU A 123 1.37 12.93 0.46
N ILE A 124 1.69 13.49 -0.71
CA ILE A 124 2.23 12.71 -1.84
C ILE A 124 3.54 12.01 -1.44
N SER A 125 4.40 12.67 -0.65
CA SER A 125 5.64 12.08 -0.16
C SER A 125 5.39 10.88 0.75
N LYS A 126 4.44 10.99 1.68
CA LYS A 126 4.03 9.88 2.57
C LYS A 126 3.48 8.70 1.77
N GLN A 127 2.62 8.97 0.79
CA GLN A 127 2.04 7.93 -0.06
C GLN A 127 3.09 7.19 -0.88
N ARG A 128 4.09 7.90 -1.42
CA ARG A 128 5.22 7.27 -2.14
C ARG A 128 6.01 6.35 -1.23
N GLN A 129 6.33 6.80 -0.01
CA GLN A 129 7.06 5.97 0.94
C GLN A 129 6.30 4.68 1.30
N ILE A 130 4.98 4.75 1.46
CA ILE A 130 4.14 3.57 1.72
C ILE A 130 4.15 2.61 0.52
N LEU A 131 4.07 3.15 -0.70
CA LEU A 131 4.13 2.35 -1.92
C LEU A 131 5.47 1.63 -2.03
N ASP A 132 6.59 2.33 -1.83
CA ASP A 132 7.94 1.77 -1.87
C ASP A 132 8.13 0.64 -0.84
N LEU A 133 7.61 0.81 0.39
CA LEU A 133 7.63 -0.25 1.41
C LEU A 133 6.77 -1.46 1.03
N THR A 134 5.64 -1.23 0.38
CA THR A 134 4.73 -2.29 -0.07
C THR A 134 5.35 -3.07 -1.22
N ASP A 135 5.96 -2.38 -2.18
CA ASP A 135 6.64 -2.99 -3.31
C ASP A 135 7.84 -3.83 -2.84
N ALA A 136 8.68 -3.30 -1.95
CA ALA A 136 9.78 -4.06 -1.35
C ALA A 136 9.28 -5.33 -0.61
N SER A 137 8.19 -5.21 0.15
CA SER A 137 7.57 -6.36 0.83
C SER A 137 7.04 -7.41 -0.15
N GLN A 138 6.43 -6.97 -1.25
CA GLN A 138 5.94 -7.88 -2.30
C GLN A 138 7.10 -8.58 -3.02
N GLU A 139 8.16 -7.85 -3.35
CA GLU A 139 9.37 -8.42 -3.93
C GLU A 139 9.99 -9.47 -3.02
N ASP A 140 10.09 -9.22 -1.72
CA ASP A 140 10.65 -10.20 -0.76
C ASP A 140 9.77 -11.44 -0.61
N ARG A 141 8.44 -11.29 -0.65
CA ARG A 141 7.51 -12.44 -0.69
C ARG A 141 7.68 -13.24 -1.97
N LEU A 142 7.81 -12.57 -3.12
CA LEU A 142 8.05 -13.22 -4.41
C LEU A 142 9.42 -13.91 -4.44
N ARG A 143 10.47 -13.28 -3.89
CA ARG A 143 11.79 -13.90 -3.72
C ARG A 143 11.70 -15.11 -2.82
N THR A 144 11.00 -15.04 -1.68
CA THR A 144 10.80 -16.20 -0.80
C THR A 144 10.06 -17.34 -1.49
N LEU A 145 9.01 -17.02 -2.27
CA LEU A 145 8.29 -17.98 -3.11
C LEU A 145 9.18 -18.55 -4.21
N LEU A 146 10.03 -17.72 -4.83
CA LEU A 146 10.96 -18.14 -5.87
C LEU A 146 12.15 -18.92 -5.33
N ASP A 147 12.61 -18.63 -4.11
CA ASP A 147 13.67 -19.31 -3.38
C ASP A 147 13.18 -20.63 -2.79
N SER A 148 11.86 -20.79 -2.63
CA SER A 148 11.20 -22.10 -2.58
C SER A 148 11.30 -22.88 -3.92
N LYS A 149 12.10 -22.37 -4.88
CA LYS A 149 12.50 -22.92 -6.18
C LYS A 149 12.66 -24.42 -6.17
N GLU A 150 13.26 -24.94 -5.12
CA GLU A 150 13.62 -26.34 -5.02
C GLU A 150 12.37 -27.22 -5.13
N SER A 151 11.29 -26.86 -4.45
CA SER A 151 9.99 -27.56 -4.58
C SER A 151 9.40 -27.47 -5.99
N TYR A 152 9.51 -26.32 -6.66
CA TYR A 152 9.06 -26.16 -8.03
C TYR A 152 9.94 -26.95 -9.02
N LEU A 153 11.25 -26.93 -8.84
CA LEU A 153 12.21 -27.71 -9.63
C LEU A 153 11.96 -29.20 -9.47
N ASP A 154 11.66 -29.67 -8.25
CA ASP A 154 11.28 -31.07 -7.98
C ASP A 154 9.98 -31.46 -8.71
N LEU A 155 8.99 -30.56 -8.74
CA LEU A 155 7.76 -30.78 -9.53
C LEU A 155 8.06 -30.83 -11.04
N ARG A 156 8.97 -29.99 -11.54
CA ARG A 156 9.40 -29.99 -12.95
C ARG A 156 10.20 -31.24 -13.31
N ASP A 157 11.09 -31.68 -12.42
CA ASP A 157 11.89 -32.89 -12.63
C ASP A 157 11.01 -34.14 -12.60
N ARG A 158 10.01 -34.18 -11.70
CA ARG A 158 8.93 -35.17 -11.72
C ARG A 158 8.16 -35.17 -13.03
N PHE A 159 7.74 -34.00 -13.53
CA PHE A 159 7.01 -33.92 -14.80
C PHE A 159 7.79 -34.53 -15.96
N VAL A 160 9.09 -34.21 -16.08
CA VAL A 160 9.97 -34.77 -17.11
C VAL A 160 10.15 -36.28 -16.92
N SER A 161 10.35 -36.74 -15.68
CA SER A 161 10.49 -38.16 -15.35
C SER A 161 9.22 -38.97 -15.68
N ILE A 162 8.03 -38.43 -15.41
CA ILE A 162 6.74 -39.04 -15.80
C ILE A 162 6.66 -39.17 -17.31
N PHE A 163 7.05 -38.14 -18.07
CA PHE A 163 7.06 -38.20 -19.53
C PHE A 163 8.03 -39.30 -20.05
N LYS A 164 9.23 -39.39 -19.47
CA LYS A 164 10.19 -40.47 -19.79
C LYS A 164 9.61 -41.87 -19.52
N ARG A 165 8.87 -42.03 -18.43
CA ARG A 165 8.21 -43.30 -18.06
C ARG A 165 7.06 -43.64 -19.02
N ASP A 166 6.14 -42.71 -19.22
CA ASP A 166 4.83 -42.97 -19.84
C ASP A 166 4.84 -42.82 -21.38
N LYS A 167 5.72 -41.97 -21.92
CA LYS A 167 5.77 -41.67 -23.37
C LYS A 167 7.01 -42.21 -24.06
N LEU A 168 8.17 -42.15 -23.40
CA LEU A 168 9.42 -42.63 -23.99
C LEU A 168 9.78 -44.07 -23.59
N HIS A 169 9.12 -44.61 -22.56
CA HIS A 169 9.34 -45.94 -22.02
C HIS A 169 10.82 -46.27 -21.70
N ASN A 170 11.60 -45.24 -21.32
CA ASN A 170 13.03 -45.35 -21.04
C ASN A 170 13.43 -44.75 -19.68
N ALA A 171 12.48 -44.70 -18.74
CA ALA A 171 12.74 -44.23 -17.38
C ALA A 171 13.77 -45.11 -16.66
N THR A 172 14.73 -44.46 -16.02
CA THR A 172 15.76 -45.09 -15.17
C THR A 172 15.26 -45.25 -13.73
N ARG A 173 16.00 -46.01 -12.91
CA ARG A 173 15.75 -46.08 -11.46
C ARG A 173 15.73 -44.70 -10.80
N ARG A 174 16.58 -43.77 -11.26
CA ARG A 174 16.60 -42.39 -10.76
C ARG A 174 15.30 -41.65 -11.10
N ASP A 175 14.79 -41.80 -12.32
CA ASP A 175 13.51 -41.19 -12.71
C ASP A 175 12.35 -41.72 -11.84
N HIS A 176 12.35 -43.02 -11.52
CA HIS A 176 11.36 -43.59 -10.61
C HIS A 176 11.44 -43.02 -9.19
N LEU A 177 12.66 -42.74 -8.68
CA LEU A 177 12.86 -42.07 -7.39
C LEU A 177 12.36 -40.63 -7.43
N ILE A 178 12.66 -39.88 -8.49
CA ILE A 178 12.19 -38.50 -8.69
C ILE A 178 10.65 -38.45 -8.74
N ILE A 179 10.01 -39.39 -9.46
CA ILE A 179 8.55 -39.50 -9.50
C ILE A 179 8.00 -39.78 -8.10
N ALA A 180 8.61 -40.70 -7.35
CA ALA A 180 8.17 -41.03 -5.99
C ALA A 180 8.32 -39.85 -5.02
N GLN A 181 9.45 -39.16 -5.05
CA GLN A 181 9.72 -37.97 -4.24
C GLN A 181 8.79 -36.81 -4.62
N GLY A 182 8.69 -36.48 -5.90
CA GLY A 182 7.80 -35.42 -6.37
C GLY A 182 6.32 -35.76 -6.17
N ASN A 183 5.93 -37.04 -6.12
CA ASN A 183 4.59 -37.45 -5.70
C ASN A 183 4.39 -37.17 -4.21
N ALA A 184 5.38 -37.44 -3.36
CA ALA A 184 5.31 -37.11 -1.94
C ALA A 184 5.24 -35.59 -1.69
N ILE A 185 5.89 -34.78 -2.54
CA ILE A 185 5.82 -33.31 -2.48
C ILE A 185 4.47 -32.81 -3.02
N ALA A 186 4.01 -33.33 -4.16
CA ALA A 186 2.78 -32.86 -4.81
C ALA A 186 1.49 -33.38 -4.15
N HIS A 187 1.55 -34.57 -3.56
CA HIS A 187 0.43 -35.28 -2.96
C HIS A 187 0.64 -35.52 -1.46
N GLY A 188 1.62 -34.86 -0.86
CA GLY A 188 1.78 -34.83 0.59
C GLY A 188 0.55 -34.18 1.21
N GLY A 189 0.12 -34.65 2.38
CA GLY A 189 -0.97 -33.99 3.08
C GLY A 189 -0.59 -32.56 3.44
N ASP A 190 -1.51 -31.62 3.23
CA ASP A 190 -1.44 -30.28 3.79
C ASP A 190 -2.73 -30.01 4.56
N ILE A 191 -2.74 -30.40 5.83
CA ILE A 191 -3.93 -30.35 6.67
C ILE A 191 -4.48 -28.94 6.83
N THR A 192 -3.63 -27.91 6.78
CA THR A 192 -4.04 -26.51 6.91
C THR A 192 -4.79 -26.06 5.68
N SER A 193 -4.21 -26.28 4.49
CA SER A 193 -4.86 -25.98 3.22
C SER A 193 -6.12 -26.84 3.02
N ASP A 194 -6.05 -28.13 3.32
CA ASP A 194 -7.17 -29.06 3.17
C ASP A 194 -8.32 -28.72 4.12
N LYS A 195 -8.04 -28.36 5.39
CA LYS A 195 -9.06 -27.86 6.33
C LYS A 195 -9.74 -26.61 5.79
N PHE A 196 -8.97 -25.70 5.18
CA PHE A 196 -9.50 -24.48 4.60
C PHE A 196 -10.50 -24.75 3.45
N LEU A 197 -10.32 -25.85 2.70
CA LEU A 197 -11.30 -26.27 1.69
C LEU A 197 -12.67 -26.62 2.29
N TYR A 198 -12.71 -27.20 3.49
CA TYR A 198 -13.97 -27.48 4.20
C TYR A 198 -14.56 -26.21 4.82
N PHE A 199 -13.72 -25.36 5.42
CA PHE A 199 -14.16 -24.08 5.98
C PHE A 199 -14.82 -23.17 4.93
N THR A 200 -14.21 -23.08 3.75
CA THR A 200 -14.74 -22.32 2.60
C THR A 200 -15.88 -23.04 1.86
N ARG A 201 -16.31 -24.22 2.35
CA ARG A 201 -17.34 -25.07 1.74
C ARG A 201 -17.04 -25.50 0.29
N ARG A 202 -15.76 -25.48 -0.12
CA ARG A 202 -15.32 -26.06 -1.40
C ARG A 202 -15.33 -27.60 -1.36
N ARG A 203 -15.27 -28.18 -0.17
CA ARG A 203 -15.53 -29.60 0.10
C ARG A 203 -16.60 -29.77 1.18
N THR A 204 -17.38 -30.83 1.07
CA THR A 204 -18.52 -31.14 1.97
C THR A 204 -18.53 -32.58 2.47
N ASP A 205 -17.41 -33.30 2.30
CA ASP A 205 -17.26 -34.73 2.58
C ASP A 205 -16.28 -35.00 3.76
N PRO A 206 -16.59 -34.56 4.99
CA PRO A 206 -15.66 -34.60 6.13
C PRO A 206 -15.17 -36.01 6.50
N ALA A 207 -15.86 -37.06 6.05
CA ALA A 207 -15.41 -38.44 6.18
C ALA A 207 -14.09 -38.71 5.44
N ALA A 208 -13.87 -38.09 4.28
CA ALA A 208 -12.62 -38.20 3.53
C ALA A 208 -11.46 -37.54 4.30
N PHE A 209 -11.67 -36.33 4.83
CA PHE A 209 -10.70 -35.64 5.67
C PHE A 209 -10.34 -36.46 6.93
N LYS A 210 -11.35 -37.01 7.62
CA LYS A 210 -11.13 -37.88 8.78
C LYS A 210 -10.37 -39.15 8.42
N LYS A 211 -10.60 -39.74 7.24
CA LYS A 211 -9.84 -40.92 6.81
C LYS A 211 -8.38 -40.57 6.53
N LEU A 212 -8.12 -39.39 5.99
CA LEU A 212 -6.79 -38.92 5.60
C LEU A 212 -5.94 -38.48 6.80
N TYR A 213 -6.53 -37.71 7.73
CA TYR A 213 -5.83 -37.11 8.86
C TYR A 213 -6.20 -37.72 10.22
N GLY A 214 -7.18 -38.60 10.28
CA GLY A 214 -7.68 -39.22 11.51
C GLY A 214 -8.58 -38.33 12.39
N VAL A 215 -8.76 -37.06 12.03
CA VAL A 215 -9.53 -36.06 12.79
C VAL A 215 -10.52 -35.32 11.88
N LEU A 216 -11.57 -34.74 12.46
CA LEU A 216 -12.51 -33.90 11.70
C LEU A 216 -11.92 -32.50 11.44
N PRO A 217 -12.32 -31.81 10.36
CA PRO A 217 -11.85 -30.44 10.08
C PRO A 217 -12.03 -29.48 11.27
N ASP A 218 -13.15 -29.57 11.97
CA ASP A 218 -13.51 -28.68 13.09
C ASP A 218 -12.82 -29.02 14.42
N GLN A 219 -12.18 -30.19 14.54
CA GLN A 219 -11.50 -30.60 15.76
C GLN A 219 -10.10 -29.98 15.90
N LEU A 220 -9.52 -29.50 14.80
CA LEU A 220 -8.20 -28.88 14.75
C LEU A 220 -8.24 -27.37 14.98
N MET A 221 -9.16 -26.86 15.77
CA MET A 221 -9.26 -25.42 16.04
C MET A 221 -8.11 -24.90 16.93
N CYS A 222 -7.35 -25.79 17.58
CA CYS A 222 -6.45 -25.40 18.67
C CYS A 222 -4.95 -25.71 18.48
N SER A 223 -4.55 -26.52 17.49
CA SER A 223 -3.13 -26.92 17.35
C SER A 223 -2.51 -26.36 16.07
N GLU A 224 -2.14 -25.08 16.09
CA GLU A 224 -1.11 -24.53 15.16
C GLU A 224 0.30 -25.08 15.47
N TYR A 225 0.39 -26.04 16.38
CA TYR A 225 1.63 -26.66 16.78
C TYR A 225 2.24 -27.45 15.62
N GLY A 226 3.33 -26.92 15.07
CA GLY A 226 3.95 -27.42 13.83
C GLY A 226 4.27 -28.91 13.86
N LYS A 227 4.61 -29.48 15.02
CA LYS A 227 4.94 -30.91 15.14
C LYS A 227 3.71 -31.81 14.93
N THR A 228 2.54 -31.41 15.41
CA THR A 228 1.29 -32.12 15.14
C THR A 228 0.94 -32.04 13.66
N ILE A 229 1.05 -30.85 13.07
CA ILE A 229 0.80 -30.62 11.63
C ILE A 229 1.71 -31.51 10.79
N THR A 230 3.02 -31.52 11.05
CA THR A 230 3.98 -32.36 10.33
C THR A 230 3.62 -33.84 10.44
N LEU A 231 3.27 -34.33 11.63
CA LEU A 231 2.91 -35.73 11.84
C LEU A 231 1.64 -36.12 11.07
N LEU A 232 0.58 -35.31 11.17
CA LEU A 232 -0.69 -35.56 10.46
C LEU A 232 -0.51 -35.50 8.94
N ASN A 233 0.26 -34.54 8.43
CA ASN A 233 0.60 -34.42 7.01
C ASN A 233 1.41 -35.64 6.52
N THR A 234 2.33 -36.12 7.34
CA THR A 234 3.13 -37.32 7.04
C THR A 234 2.24 -38.56 6.97
N HIS A 235 1.35 -38.75 7.95
CA HIS A 235 0.36 -39.84 7.91
C HIS A 235 -0.50 -39.78 6.65
N ALA A 236 -1.06 -38.60 6.35
CA ALA A 236 -1.88 -38.37 5.17
C ALA A 236 -1.15 -38.72 3.87
N GLY A 237 0.11 -38.30 3.74
CA GLY A 237 0.94 -38.64 2.57
C GLY A 237 1.17 -40.14 2.41
N VAL A 238 1.35 -40.87 3.52
CA VAL A 238 1.46 -42.35 3.49
C VAL A 238 0.14 -42.98 3.06
N VAL A 239 -0.98 -42.58 3.67
CA VAL A 239 -2.33 -43.11 3.37
C VAL A 239 -2.79 -42.80 1.94
N ALA A 240 -2.42 -41.63 1.40
CA ALA A 240 -2.78 -41.22 0.04
C ALA A 240 -1.89 -41.86 -1.04
N SER A 241 -0.76 -42.48 -0.68
CA SER A 241 0.15 -43.05 -1.66
C SER A 241 -0.37 -44.40 -2.20
N ASP A 242 -0.63 -44.47 -3.52
CA ASP A 242 -1.08 -45.69 -4.22
C ASP A 242 0.00 -46.81 -4.31
N PHE A 243 1.23 -46.54 -3.85
CA PHE A 243 2.35 -47.45 -3.98
C PHE A 243 2.35 -48.53 -2.91
N THR A 244 1.47 -49.55 -3.01
CA THR A 244 1.56 -50.89 -2.35
C THR A 244 1.98 -50.95 -0.87
N LYS A 245 2.05 -49.82 -0.16
CA LYS A 245 2.39 -49.67 1.23
C LYS A 245 1.12 -50.04 1.96
N THR A 246 0.92 -51.33 2.10
CA THR A 246 -0.01 -51.87 3.07
C THR A 246 0.50 -51.34 4.40
N THR A 247 -0.04 -50.21 4.86
CA THR A 247 0.31 -49.60 6.15
C THR A 247 0.23 -50.71 7.17
N SER A 248 1.34 -51.01 7.85
CA SER A 248 1.35 -52.14 8.77
C SER A 248 0.29 -51.91 9.85
N LYS A 249 -0.24 -53.00 10.42
CA LYS A 249 -1.19 -52.88 11.54
C LYS A 249 -0.61 -52.03 12.67
N LYS A 250 0.71 -52.10 12.85
CA LYS A 250 1.46 -51.31 13.82
C LYS A 250 1.46 -49.81 13.48
N PHE A 251 1.71 -49.44 12.21
CA PHE A 251 1.59 -48.04 11.76
C PHE A 251 0.22 -47.45 12.11
N SER A 252 -0.85 -48.17 11.78
CA SER A 252 -2.22 -47.72 12.05
C SER A 252 -2.52 -47.65 13.55
N ALA A 253 -2.02 -48.61 14.33
CA ALA A 253 -2.21 -48.65 15.78
C ALA A 253 -1.45 -47.52 16.50
N ASP A 254 -0.19 -47.28 16.15
CA ASP A 254 0.62 -46.22 16.73
C ASP A 254 0.05 -44.84 16.40
N PHE A 255 -0.46 -44.64 15.18
CA PHE A 255 -1.16 -43.41 14.82
C PHE A 255 -2.45 -43.22 15.61
N ALA A 256 -3.26 -44.28 15.77
CA ALA A 256 -4.48 -44.23 16.56
C ALA A 256 -4.18 -43.89 18.04
N ASN A 257 -3.13 -44.47 18.61
CA ASN A 257 -2.67 -44.17 19.96
C ASN A 257 -2.27 -42.70 20.12
N PHE A 258 -1.56 -42.15 19.14
CA PHE A 258 -1.24 -40.72 19.11
C PHE A 258 -2.49 -39.84 19.08
N LEU A 259 -3.45 -40.14 18.21
CA LEU A 259 -4.70 -39.36 18.13
C LEU A 259 -5.54 -39.44 19.40
N MET A 260 -5.57 -40.60 20.06
CA MET A 260 -6.25 -40.78 21.34
C MET A 260 -5.62 -39.91 22.42
N ALA A 261 -4.30 -39.99 22.59
CA ALA A 261 -3.57 -39.15 23.56
C ALA A 261 -3.74 -37.65 23.26
N LEU A 262 -3.65 -37.26 21.98
CA LEU A 262 -3.83 -35.87 21.56
C LEU A 262 -5.24 -35.36 21.88
N LYS A 263 -6.26 -36.19 21.65
CA LYS A 263 -7.66 -35.87 21.95
C LYS A 263 -7.90 -35.75 23.46
N GLU A 264 -7.35 -36.66 24.26
CA GLU A 264 -7.44 -36.63 25.73
C GLU A 264 -6.76 -35.39 26.32
N ALA A 265 -5.65 -34.96 25.72
CA ALA A 265 -4.97 -33.71 26.05
C ALA A 265 -5.67 -32.45 25.50
N GLY A 266 -6.87 -32.57 24.90
CA GLY A 266 -7.62 -31.44 24.37
C GLY A 266 -7.00 -30.79 23.13
N TYR A 267 -6.24 -31.54 22.33
CA TYR A 267 -5.50 -31.04 21.17
C TYR A 267 -4.52 -29.90 21.52
N THR A 268 -3.92 -29.96 22.70
CA THR A 268 -2.95 -28.96 23.16
C THR A 268 -1.67 -29.02 22.33
N GLY A 269 -1.14 -27.84 21.99
CA GLY A 269 0.19 -27.70 21.41
C GLY A 269 1.30 -27.83 22.46
N GLY A 270 2.56 -27.81 22.02
CA GLY A 270 3.72 -27.70 22.93
C GLY A 270 4.03 -28.96 23.75
N TYR A 271 3.40 -30.10 23.46
CA TYR A 271 3.59 -31.33 24.23
C TYR A 271 5.00 -31.91 24.17
N LEU A 272 5.85 -31.46 23.24
CA LEU A 272 7.28 -31.82 23.15
C LEU A 272 8.20 -30.78 23.82
N ASP A 273 7.68 -29.62 24.20
CA ASP A 273 8.46 -28.51 24.77
C ASP A 273 8.54 -28.59 26.31
N ALA A 274 7.69 -29.42 26.93
CA ALA A 274 7.69 -29.63 28.37
C ALA A 274 8.85 -30.51 28.85
N ALA A 275 9.41 -30.19 30.02
CA ALA A 275 10.51 -30.94 30.63
C ALA A 275 10.15 -32.40 30.97
N SER A 276 8.87 -32.66 31.27
CA SER A 276 8.33 -34.01 31.44
C SER A 276 7.68 -34.51 30.16
N LYS A 277 8.03 -35.72 29.70
CA LYS A 277 7.38 -36.35 28.54
C LYS A 277 5.91 -36.61 28.85
N SER A 278 5.03 -35.84 28.21
CA SER A 278 3.60 -36.09 28.20
C SER A 278 3.27 -37.39 27.45
N GLU A 279 2.10 -37.97 27.69
CA GLU A 279 1.64 -39.16 26.95
C GLU A 279 1.57 -38.90 25.44
N VAL A 280 1.19 -37.68 25.03
CA VAL A 280 1.18 -37.24 23.64
C VAL A 280 2.60 -37.24 23.05
N ALA A 281 3.60 -36.77 23.80
CA ALA A 281 5.00 -36.81 23.37
C ALA A 281 5.50 -38.25 23.16
N ILE A 282 5.17 -39.15 24.08
CA ILE A 282 5.54 -40.56 23.99
C ILE A 282 4.89 -41.21 22.77
N ALA A 283 3.59 -40.97 22.55
CA ALA A 283 2.88 -41.51 21.40
C ALA A 283 3.39 -40.93 20.07
N HIS A 284 3.71 -39.64 20.03
CA HIS A 284 4.36 -38.98 18.90
C HIS A 284 5.70 -39.64 18.55
N GLU A 285 6.59 -39.80 19.53
CA GLU A 285 7.90 -40.42 19.33
C GLU A 285 7.78 -41.87 18.84
N ARG A 286 6.84 -42.65 19.41
CA ARG A 286 6.55 -44.02 18.94
C ARG A 286 6.12 -44.05 17.49
N PHE A 287 5.19 -43.18 17.08
CA PHE A 287 4.73 -43.11 15.70
C PHE A 287 5.84 -42.67 14.74
N MET A 288 6.66 -41.68 15.12
CA MET A 288 7.80 -41.24 14.31
C MET A 288 8.85 -42.34 14.13
N ASN A 289 9.12 -43.13 15.17
CA ASN A 289 10.00 -44.29 15.04
C ASN A 289 9.39 -45.37 14.13
N CYS A 290 8.08 -45.57 14.21
CA CYS A 290 7.33 -46.50 13.36
C CYS A 290 7.45 -46.13 11.87
N LEU A 291 7.43 -44.84 11.53
CA LEU A 291 7.66 -44.34 10.17
C LEU A 291 9.03 -44.77 9.60
N GLY A 292 10.07 -44.80 10.43
CA GLY A 292 11.42 -45.18 10.02
C GLY A 292 11.60 -46.68 9.78
N THR A 293 10.79 -47.54 10.41
CA THR A 293 10.95 -48.99 10.38
C THR A 293 9.89 -49.73 9.56
N GLU A 294 8.67 -49.21 9.47
CA GLU A 294 7.53 -49.93 8.88
C GLU A 294 7.16 -49.43 7.48
N VAL A 295 7.73 -48.29 7.05
CA VAL A 295 7.46 -47.69 5.74
C VAL A 295 8.65 -47.97 4.81
N GLU A 296 8.88 -49.25 4.51
CA GLU A 296 9.87 -49.62 3.49
C GLU A 296 9.35 -49.25 2.09
N THR A 297 10.15 -48.50 1.33
CA THR A 297 9.91 -48.28 -0.09
C THR A 297 10.32 -49.53 -0.86
N SER A 298 9.42 -50.52 -0.96
CA SER A 298 9.65 -51.64 -1.89
C SER A 298 9.80 -51.09 -3.31
N PRO A 299 10.79 -51.53 -4.10
CA PRO A 299 10.84 -51.21 -5.52
C PRO A 299 9.52 -51.61 -6.20
N PRO A 300 9.02 -50.83 -7.18
CA PRO A 300 7.80 -51.21 -7.89
C PRO A 300 8.00 -52.62 -8.46
N ALA A 301 7.06 -53.51 -8.13
CA ALA A 301 7.04 -54.86 -8.66
C ALA A 301 7.24 -54.80 -10.17
N THR A 302 8.30 -55.44 -10.64
CA THR A 302 8.53 -55.64 -12.07
C THR A 302 7.29 -56.31 -12.64
N THR A 303 6.54 -55.55 -13.44
CA THR A 303 5.44 -56.09 -14.24
C THR A 303 5.97 -57.29 -15.01
N LYS A 304 5.38 -58.46 -14.74
CA LYS A 304 5.61 -59.70 -15.51
C LYS A 304 5.51 -59.37 -17.00
N PRO A 305 6.38 -59.95 -17.85
CA PRO A 305 6.36 -59.66 -19.28
C PRO A 305 5.00 -60.06 -19.85
N VAL A 306 4.25 -59.07 -20.32
CA VAL A 306 3.08 -59.29 -21.16
C VAL A 306 3.56 -60.06 -22.39
N LYS A 307 2.98 -61.24 -22.62
CA LYS A 307 3.17 -62.05 -23.82
C LYS A 307 3.01 -61.13 -25.04
N LYS A 308 4.09 -60.93 -25.79
CA LYS A 308 4.08 -60.22 -27.09
C LYS A 308 3.10 -60.94 -28.02
N THR A 309 1.93 -60.36 -28.23
CA THR A 309 1.18 -60.53 -29.48
C THR A 309 1.70 -59.48 -30.45
N SER A 310 2.42 -59.94 -31.47
CA SER A 310 2.97 -59.15 -32.56
C SER A 310 1.90 -58.29 -33.24
N PRO A 311 2.10 -56.97 -33.44
CA PRO A 311 1.32 -56.22 -34.40
C PRO A 311 1.85 -56.48 -35.82
N LYS A 312 0.92 -56.65 -36.77
CA LYS A 312 1.21 -56.65 -38.21
C LYS A 312 1.92 -55.36 -38.63
N PRO A 313 2.82 -55.41 -39.63
CA PRO A 313 3.43 -54.21 -40.18
C PRO A 313 2.39 -53.42 -40.97
N VAL A 314 2.24 -52.14 -40.65
CA VAL A 314 1.56 -51.16 -41.52
C VAL A 314 2.64 -50.23 -42.06
N GLU A 315 2.61 -50.13 -43.37
CA GLU A 315 3.57 -49.48 -44.25
C GLU A 315 3.52 -47.95 -44.12
N SER A 316 4.70 -47.35 -44.34
CA SER A 316 5.06 -45.95 -44.18
C SER A 316 4.27 -44.97 -45.06
N THR A 317 4.10 -43.73 -44.58
CA THR A 317 4.70 -42.51 -45.18
C THR A 317 4.12 -41.25 -44.56
N LYS A 318 4.97 -40.40 -43.96
CA LYS A 318 4.90 -38.94 -44.10
C LYS A 318 6.18 -38.30 -43.57
N THR A 319 6.93 -37.75 -44.52
CA THR A 319 8.17 -36.98 -44.39
C THR A 319 7.90 -35.68 -43.65
N CYS A 320 8.56 -35.45 -42.52
CA CYS A 320 8.69 -34.11 -41.93
C CYS A 320 9.83 -33.37 -42.63
N GLN A 321 9.49 -32.31 -43.36
CA GLN A 321 10.45 -31.35 -43.89
C GLN A 321 10.97 -30.46 -42.76
N SER A 322 12.29 -30.28 -42.72
CA SER A 322 12.98 -29.32 -41.85
C SER A 322 12.66 -27.88 -42.24
N PRO A 323 12.63 -26.92 -41.29
CA PRO A 323 12.39 -25.52 -41.62
C PRO A 323 13.60 -24.88 -42.32
N GLU A 324 13.29 -24.14 -43.36
CA GLU A 324 14.15 -23.39 -44.27
C GLU A 324 14.82 -22.19 -43.55
N ALA A 325 16.09 -21.93 -43.88
CA ALA A 325 16.89 -20.85 -43.30
C ALA A 325 16.46 -19.46 -43.81
N PRO A 326 16.62 -18.38 -43.02
CA PRO A 326 16.19 -17.04 -43.42
C PRO A 326 17.12 -16.42 -44.49
N PRO A 327 16.58 -15.56 -45.37
CA PRO A 327 17.34 -14.97 -46.47
C PRO A 327 18.32 -13.90 -45.97
N LYS A 328 19.51 -13.88 -46.60
CA LYS A 328 20.52 -12.83 -46.39
C LYS A 328 20.03 -11.49 -46.95
N PRO A 329 20.42 -10.36 -46.33
CA PRO A 329 20.11 -9.04 -46.85
C PRO A 329 20.97 -8.75 -48.08
N SER A 330 20.36 -8.11 -49.08
CA SER A 330 20.99 -7.67 -50.34
C SER A 330 21.55 -6.24 -50.19
N PRO A 331 22.54 -5.84 -51.02
CA PRO A 331 23.52 -4.80 -50.72
C PRO A 331 23.00 -3.35 -50.76
#